data_AF-A0A2M6Z7S9-F1
#
_entry.id   AF-A0A2M6Z7S9-F1
#
_cell.length_a   1.000
_cell.length_b   1.000
_cell.length_c   1.000
_cell.angle_alpha   90.00
_cell.angle_beta   90.00
_cell.angle_gamma   90.00
#
_symmetry.space_group_name_H-M   'P 1'
#
loop_
_entity.id
_entity.type
_entity.pdbx_description
1 polymer ?
#
loop_
_entity_poly.entity_id
_entity_poly.type
_entity_poly.pdbx_seq_one_letter_code
_entity_poly.pdbx_strand_id
1 'polypeptide(L)'
;MDYLNAVFWDYPRFTDEKCLKKYIKQNKCNDGYKWVLGRFLEHGRVVDTFKYFSISEIADLLPLLKLSDYSLKKWKRMIQVYNEIKRK
;
A
#
# COMPACT_ATOMS: atom_id res chain seq x y z
N MET A 1 2.31 -18.82 -1.68
CA MET A 1 2.68 -18.01 -0.50
C MET A 1 1.64 -16.92 -0.32
N ASP A 2 1.10 -16.81 0.89
CA ASP A 2 0.10 -15.82 1.24
C ASP A 2 0.77 -14.47 1.50
N TYR A 3 0.60 -13.54 0.56
CA TYR A 3 1.25 -12.23 0.60
C TYR A 3 0.75 -11.38 1.77
N LEU A 4 -0.45 -11.63 2.30
CA LEU A 4 -0.95 -10.90 3.47
C LEU A 4 -0.20 -11.30 4.73
N ASN A 5 0.22 -12.57 4.85
CA ASN A 5 1.11 -12.99 5.94
C ASN A 5 2.46 -12.27 5.90
N ALA A 6 2.99 -11.93 4.72
CA ALA A 6 4.23 -11.15 4.62
C ALA A 6 4.04 -9.69 5.07
N VAL A 7 2.86 -9.10 4.86
CA VAL A 7 2.55 -7.71 5.21
C VAL A 7 2.08 -7.56 6.66
N PHE A 8 1.36 -8.54 7.18
CA PHE A 8 0.65 -8.51 8.48
C PHE A 8 1.03 -9.69 9.38
N TRP A 9 2.30 -10.09 9.39
CA TRP A 9 2.80 -11.19 10.23
C TRP A 9 2.52 -11.00 11.74
N ASP A 10 2.38 -9.76 12.19
CA ASP A 10 2.06 -9.29 13.54
C ASP A 10 0.57 -8.98 13.76
N TYR A 11 -0.26 -9.00 12.71
CA TYR A 11 -1.71 -8.75 12.79
C TYR A 11 -2.50 -9.84 12.06
N PRO A 12 -2.72 -11.01 12.69
CA PRO A 12 -3.40 -12.17 12.07
C PRO A 12 -4.79 -11.85 11.51
N ARG A 13 -5.49 -10.84 12.07
CA ARG A 13 -6.81 -10.42 11.56
C ARG A 13 -6.76 -9.85 10.14
N PHE A 14 -5.61 -9.31 9.72
CA PHE A 14 -5.42 -8.71 8.40
C PHE A 14 -4.79 -9.68 7.39
N THR A 15 -4.56 -10.93 7.79
CA THR A 15 -4.20 -12.01 6.85
C THR A 15 -5.43 -12.55 6.11
N ASP A 16 -6.64 -12.25 6.59
CA ASP A 16 -7.89 -12.47 5.85
C ASP A 16 -8.22 -11.26 4.94
N GLU A 17 -8.27 -11.52 3.63
CA GLU A 17 -8.50 -10.49 2.61
C GLU A 17 -9.86 -9.78 2.77
N LYS A 18 -10.91 -10.48 3.19
CA LYS A 18 -12.24 -9.88 3.37
C LYS A 18 -12.24 -8.90 4.55
N CYS A 19 -11.61 -9.29 5.65
CA CYS A 19 -11.42 -8.44 6.83
C CYS A 19 -10.60 -7.20 6.48
N LEU A 20 -9.51 -7.37 5.74
CA LEU A 20 -8.67 -6.27 5.30
C LEU A 20 -9.45 -5.29 4.39
N LYS A 21 -10.15 -5.79 3.36
CA LYS A 21 -10.96 -4.94 2.46
C LYS A 21 -12.03 -4.17 3.23
N LYS A 22 -12.69 -4.81 4.18
CA LYS A 22 -13.67 -4.15 5.05
C LYS A 22 -13.02 -3.03 5.87
N TYR A 23 -11.86 -3.30 6.47
CA TYR A 23 -11.13 -2.32 7.27
C TYR A 23 -10.71 -1.12 6.42
N ILE A 24 -10.09 -1.35 5.25
CA ILE A 24 -9.68 -0.29 4.31
C ILE A 24 -10.87 0.58 3.92
N LYS A 25 -12.01 -0.04 3.58
CA LYS A 25 -13.23 0.70 3.20
C LYS A 25 -13.78 1.56 4.33
N GLN A 26 -13.78 1.05 5.56
CA GLN A 26 -14.29 1.77 6.73
C GLN A 26 -13.38 2.91 7.18
N ASN A 27 -12.08 2.81 6.88
CA ASN A 27 -11.07 3.73 7.38
C ASN A 27 -10.50 4.68 6.31
N LYS A 28 -11.11 4.73 5.12
CA LYS A 28 -10.56 5.38 3.92
C LYS A 28 -10.07 6.83 4.12
N CYS A 29 -10.65 7.57 5.06
CA CYS A 29 -10.32 8.97 5.32
C CYS A 29 -9.52 9.20 6.62
N ASN A 30 -9.04 8.16 7.30
CA ASN A 30 -8.35 8.28 8.58
C ASN A 30 -6.96 7.63 8.57
N ASP A 31 -6.26 7.73 9.70
CA ASP A 31 -4.90 7.23 9.83
C ASP A 31 -4.79 5.70 9.74
N GLY A 32 -5.88 4.96 9.95
CA GLY A 32 -5.93 3.52 9.72
C GLY A 32 -5.68 3.17 8.25
N TYR A 33 -6.21 3.95 7.30
CA TYR A 33 -5.92 3.74 5.88
C TYR A 33 -4.45 4.00 5.54
N LYS A 34 -3.89 5.11 6.07
CA LYS A 34 -2.47 5.45 5.91
C LYS A 34 -1.57 4.38 6.51
N TRP A 35 -1.94 3.84 7.67
CA TRP A 35 -1.20 2.78 8.35
C TRP A 35 -1.17 1.51 7.49
N VAL A 36 -2.34 1.04 7.00
CA VAL A 36 -2.40 -0.13 6.11
C VAL A 36 -1.59 0.10 4.84
N LEU A 37 -1.75 1.27 4.22
CA LEU A 37 -0.98 1.63 3.04
C LEU A 37 0.53 1.56 3.33
N GLY A 38 1.00 2.19 4.42
CA GLY A 38 2.41 2.14 4.84
C GLY A 38 2.94 0.72 4.98
N ARG A 39 2.18 -0.19 5.59
CA ARG A 39 2.55 -1.61 5.71
C ARG A 39 2.75 -2.28 4.36
N PHE A 40 1.86 -2.03 3.41
CA PHE A 40 2.01 -2.54 2.03
C PHE A 40 3.20 -1.91 1.32
N LEU A 41 3.45 -0.62 1.51
CA LEU A 41 4.56 0.04 0.84
C LEU A 41 5.92 -0.47 1.34
N GLU A 42 6.01 -0.83 2.63
CA GLU A 42 7.23 -1.40 3.24
C GLU A 42 7.45 -2.87 2.88
N HIS A 43 6.44 -3.71 3.13
CA HIS A 43 6.63 -5.17 3.12
C HIS A 43 5.96 -5.84 1.92
N GLY A 44 5.04 -5.13 1.26
CA GLY A 44 4.26 -5.65 0.16
C GLY A 44 5.02 -5.66 -1.17
N ARG A 45 4.65 -6.63 -2.01
CA ARG A 45 4.99 -6.58 -3.44
C ARG A 45 4.12 -5.51 -4.11
N VAL A 46 4.66 -4.91 -5.16
CA VAL A 46 3.98 -3.86 -5.92
C VAL A 46 2.63 -4.36 -6.46
N VAL A 47 2.62 -5.54 -7.09
CA VAL A 47 1.39 -6.14 -7.66
C VAL A 47 0.31 -6.43 -6.62
N ASP A 48 0.70 -6.76 -5.38
CA ASP A 48 -0.26 -7.03 -4.32
C ASP A 48 -0.81 -5.73 -3.72
N THR A 49 0.02 -4.69 -3.65
CA THR A 49 -0.40 -3.35 -3.20
C THR A 49 -1.46 -2.77 -4.13
N PHE A 50 -1.30 -2.95 -5.45
CA PHE A 50 -2.27 -2.48 -6.44
C PHE A 50 -3.62 -3.19 -6.41
N LYS A 51 -3.77 -4.30 -5.67
CA LYS A 51 -5.08 -4.92 -5.44
C LYS A 51 -5.96 -4.09 -4.50
N TYR A 52 -5.36 -3.20 -3.70
CA TYR A 52 -6.04 -2.45 -2.64
C TYR A 52 -5.95 -0.93 -2.82
N PHE A 53 -4.86 -0.45 -3.44
CA PHE A 53 -4.54 0.97 -3.55
C PHE A 53 -4.25 1.34 -5.01
N SER A 54 -4.81 2.46 -5.46
CA SER A 54 -4.49 3.01 -6.78
C SER A 54 -3.16 3.77 -6.76
N ILE A 55 -2.52 3.91 -7.92
CA ILE A 55 -1.26 4.68 -8.02
C ILE A 55 -1.45 6.15 -7.62
N SER A 56 -2.62 6.72 -7.86
CA SER A 56 -2.98 8.08 -7.44
C SER A 56 -3.06 8.19 -5.93
N GLU A 57 -3.79 7.29 -5.26
CA GLU A 57 -3.87 7.27 -3.78
C GLU A 57 -2.48 7.08 -3.14
N ILE A 58 -1.64 6.24 -3.74
CA ILE A 58 -0.26 6.07 -3.29
C ILE A 58 0.53 7.36 -3.46
N ALA A 59 0.46 8.03 -4.62
CA ALA A 59 1.20 9.26 -4.87
C ALA A 59 0.80 10.40 -3.94
N ASP A 60 -0.50 10.55 -3.66
CA ASP A 60 -1.04 11.61 -2.80
C ASP A 60 -0.63 11.40 -1.33
N LEU A 61 -0.60 10.15 -0.87
CA LEU A 61 -0.31 9.83 0.53
C LEU A 61 1.17 9.56 0.80
N LEU A 62 1.97 9.21 -0.20
CA LEU A 62 3.40 8.93 -0.05
C LEU A 62 4.16 9.98 0.78
N PRO A 63 4.00 11.31 0.57
CA PRO A 63 4.73 12.31 1.37
C PRO A 63 4.30 12.38 2.83
N LEU A 64 3.13 11.83 3.18
CA LEU A 64 2.59 11.81 4.54
C LEU A 64 2.99 10.55 5.32
N LEU A 65 3.56 9.55 4.64
CA LEU A 65 3.93 8.27 5.25
C LEU A 65 5.38 8.30 5.71
N LYS A 66 5.61 7.80 6.93
CA LYS A 66 6.96 7.56 7.44
C LYS A 66 7.42 6.19 6.93
N LEU A 67 8.11 6.19 5.80
CA LEU A 67 8.69 5.00 5.20
C LEU A 67 10.21 4.99 5.31
N SER A 68 10.81 3.81 5.20
CA SER A 68 12.24 3.63 4.98
C SER A 68 12.68 4.26 3.66
N ASP A 69 13.93 4.72 3.58
CA ASP A 69 14.48 5.35 2.37
C ASP A 69 14.41 4.43 1.15
N TYR A 70 14.62 3.13 1.36
CA TYR A 70 14.52 2.11 0.33
C TYR A 70 13.09 2.04 -0.25
N SER A 71 12.08 1.90 0.62
CA SER A 71 10.69 1.81 0.22
C SER A 71 10.21 3.10 -0.43
N LEU A 72 10.61 4.26 0.11
CA LEU A 72 10.31 5.56 -0.48
C LEU A 72 10.88 5.69 -1.90
N LYS A 73 12.16 5.34 -2.11
CA LYS A 73 12.82 5.40 -3.42
C LYS A 73 12.15 4.44 -4.43
N LYS A 74 11.84 3.22 -4.00
CA LYS A 74 11.11 2.23 -4.79
C LYS A 74 9.77 2.79 -5.27
N TRP A 75 8.94 3.32 -4.37
CA TRP A 75 7.60 3.79 -4.72
C TRP A 75 7.60 5.08 -5.53
N LYS A 76 8.54 6.01 -5.27
CA LYS A 76 8.78 7.16 -6.16
C LYS A 76 9.04 6.71 -7.61
N ARG A 77 9.89 5.68 -7.79
CA ARG A 77 10.17 5.12 -9.12
C ARG A 77 8.93 4.47 -9.75
N MET A 78 8.14 3.73 -8.97
CA MET A 78 6.90 3.13 -9.49
C MET A 78 5.91 4.20 -9.96
N ILE A 79 5.67 5.24 -9.16
CA ILE A 79 4.78 6.35 -9.53
C ILE A 79 5.23 6.99 -10.84
N GLN A 80 6.52 7.22 -11.01
CA GLN A 80 7.07 7.76 -12.26
C GLN A 80 6.73 6.85 -13.46
N VAL A 81 7.05 5.55 -13.37
CA VAL A 81 6.85 4.59 -14.48
C VAL A 81 5.37 4.50 -14.87
N TYR A 82 4.47 4.39 -13.89
CA TYR A 82 3.03 4.26 -14.17
C TYR A 82 2.40 5.56 -14.67
N ASN A 83 2.91 6.73 -14.26
CA ASN A 83 2.48 8.01 -14.82
C ASN A 83 2.95 8.22 -16.27
N GLU A 84 4.16 7.77 -16.60
CA GLU A 84 4.68 7.80 -17.98
C GLU A 84 3.86 6.88 -18.91
N ILE A 85 3.46 5.71 -18.43
CA ILE A 85 2.59 4.78 -19.19
C ILE A 85 1.22 5.40 -19.44
N LYS A 86 0.61 6.08 -18.47
CA LYS A 86 -0.72 6.70 -18.61
C LYS A 86 -0.75 7.88 -19.61
N ARG A 87 0.41 8.47 -19.93
CA ARG A 87 0.54 9.58 -20.88
C ARG A 87 0.82 9.15 -22.32
N LYS A 88 1.10 7.87 -22.56
CA LYS A 88 1.22 7.27 -23.90
C LYS A 88 -0.10 6.65 -24.31
#